data_AF-A0AAW5IBY9-F1
#
_entry.id   AF-A0AAW5IBY9-F1
#
_cell.length_a   1.000
_cell.length_b   1.000
_cell.length_c   1.000
_cell.angle_alpha   90.00
_cell.angle_beta   90.00
_cell.angle_gamma   90.00
#
_symmetry.space_group_name_H-M   'P 1'
#
loop_
_entity.id
_entity.type
_entity.pdbx_description
1 polymer ?
#
loop_
_entity_poly.entity_id
_entity_poly.type
_entity_poly.pdbx_seq_one_letter_code
_entity_poly.pdbx_strand_id
1 'polypeptide(L)'
;MNDMKKIKSKKVQDYVMNDMVFKVDMPRLLKEIAECSKSTPYPVTFTILSRVLGILAERAIEIDDPALNIIMMHLGLYEGVHDKNASKVISRLRKLITDNQKSGE
;
A
#
# COMPACT_ATOMS: atom_id res chain seq x y z
N MET A 1 -28.95 -21.37 0.02
CA MET A 1 -27.62 -21.99 0.13
C MET A 1 -26.66 -21.13 -0.69
N ASN A 2 -25.88 -20.32 0.01
CA ASN A 2 -24.77 -19.42 -0.39
C ASN A 2 -24.79 -18.77 -1.78
N ASP A 3 -25.43 -17.61 -1.87
CA ASP A 3 -25.03 -16.55 -2.81
C ASP A 3 -23.69 -15.99 -2.37
N MET A 4 -22.59 -16.54 -2.90
CA MET A 4 -21.29 -15.88 -2.81
C MET A 4 -21.40 -14.58 -3.62
N LYS A 5 -21.69 -13.47 -2.94
CA LYS A 5 -21.73 -12.12 -3.53
C LYS A 5 -20.44 -11.94 -4.33
N LYS A 6 -20.57 -11.86 -5.66
CA LYS A 6 -19.46 -11.55 -6.56
C LYS A 6 -18.75 -10.31 -6.02
N ILE A 7 -17.52 -10.47 -5.56
CA ILE A 7 -16.65 -9.34 -5.20
C ILE A 7 -16.33 -8.66 -6.54
N LYS A 8 -17.16 -7.69 -6.93
CA LYS A 8 -16.84 -6.77 -8.01
C LYS A 8 -15.73 -5.86 -7.49
N SER A 9 -14.47 -6.24 -7.70
CA SER A 9 -13.37 -5.28 -7.59
C SER A 9 -13.55 -4.26 -8.72
N LYS A 10 -13.86 -3.00 -8.40
CA LYS A 10 -14.10 -1.96 -9.42
C LYS A 10 -13.39 -0.66 -9.02
N LYS A 11 -12.09 -0.61 -9.35
CA LYS A 11 -11.14 0.53 -9.25
C LYS A 11 -10.32 0.52 -7.96
N VAL A 12 -9.10 1.07 -8.06
CA VAL A 12 -8.15 1.22 -6.97
C VAL A 12 -8.77 1.92 -5.74
N GLN A 13 -9.71 2.83 -5.98
CA GLN A 13 -10.48 3.53 -4.95
C GLN A 13 -11.24 2.57 -4.03
N ASP A 14 -11.92 1.55 -4.56
CA ASP A 14 -12.65 0.57 -3.74
C ASP A 14 -11.72 -0.17 -2.78
N TYR A 15 -10.50 -0.45 -3.23
CA TYR A 15 -9.49 -1.11 -2.42
C TYR A 15 -9.02 -0.20 -1.29
N VAL A 16 -8.64 1.04 -1.57
CA VAL A 16 -8.10 1.96 -0.53
C VAL A 16 -9.17 2.42 0.47
N MET A 17 -10.44 2.40 0.08
CA MET A 17 -11.58 2.73 0.96
C MET A 17 -12.02 1.56 1.85
N ASN A 18 -11.56 0.34 1.59
CA ASN A 18 -11.90 -0.83 2.39
C ASN A 18 -10.97 -0.94 3.62
N ASP A 19 -11.56 -1.18 4.79
CA ASP A 19 -10.81 -1.35 6.05
C ASP A 19 -10.34 -2.79 6.29
N MET A 20 -10.94 -3.77 5.61
CA MET A 20 -10.55 -5.19 5.68
C MET A 20 -9.44 -5.55 4.68
N VAL A 21 -8.58 -4.60 4.35
CA VAL A 21 -7.47 -4.80 3.42
C VAL A 21 -6.30 -5.43 4.16
N PHE A 22 -5.68 -6.44 3.55
CA PHE A 22 -4.44 -7.02 4.04
C PHE A 22 -3.34 -5.95 4.05
N LYS A 23 -2.79 -5.68 5.24
CA LYS A 23 -1.69 -4.73 5.46
C LYS A 23 -0.44 -5.52 5.79
N VAL A 24 0.65 -5.19 5.12
CA VAL A 24 1.92 -5.87 5.31
C VAL A 24 3.04 -4.86 5.20
N ASP A 25 3.96 -4.90 6.14
CA ASP A 25 5.24 -4.20 6.04
C ASP A 25 6.12 -5.00 5.08
N MET A 26 6.05 -4.64 3.79
CA MET A 26 6.76 -5.36 2.73
C MET A 26 8.28 -5.33 2.90
N PRO A 27 8.91 -4.16 3.19
CA PRO A 27 10.35 -4.12 3.43
C PRO A 27 10.79 -5.07 4.54
N ARG A 28 10.07 -5.07 5.67
CA ARG A 28 10.39 -5.94 6.80
C ARG A 28 10.18 -7.41 6.48
N LEU A 29 9.05 -7.76 5.84
CA LEU A 29 8.78 -9.14 5.42
C LEU A 29 9.87 -9.68 4.49
N LEU A 30 10.26 -8.91 3.47
CA LEU A 30 11.30 -9.31 2.53
C LEU A 30 12.65 -9.51 3.22
N LYS A 31 12.98 -8.63 4.19
CA LYS A 31 14.18 -8.78 5.01
C LYS A 31 14.15 -10.07 5.84
N GLU A 32 13.05 -10.33 6.53
CA GLU A 32 12.89 -11.55 7.36
C GLU A 32 13.01 -12.83 6.51
N ILE A 33 12.42 -12.87 5.31
CA ILE A 33 12.55 -14.04 4.42
C ILE A 33 14.00 -14.18 3.93
N ALA A 34 14.67 -13.08 3.56
CA ALA A 34 16.08 -13.12 3.14
C ALA A 34 16.99 -13.66 4.25
N GLU A 35 16.80 -13.22 5.49
CA GLU A 35 17.63 -13.60 6.63
C GLU A 35 17.40 -15.04 7.10
N CYS A 36 16.15 -15.53 7.01
CA CYS A 36 15.79 -16.90 7.37
C CYS A 36 16.21 -17.94 6.31
N SER A 37 16.49 -17.53 5.07
CA SER A 37 16.72 -18.44 3.95
C SER A 37 18.15 -18.35 3.38
N LYS A 38 19.14 -18.56 4.27
CA LYS A 38 20.58 -18.41 4.00
C LYS A 38 21.13 -19.23 2.81
N SER A 39 20.46 -20.30 2.41
CA SER A 39 20.89 -21.21 1.33
C SER A 39 20.21 -20.94 -0.02
N THR A 40 19.32 -19.96 -0.11
CA THR A 40 18.55 -19.67 -1.32
C THR A 40 18.98 -18.36 -1.97
N PRO A 41 18.83 -18.19 -3.30
CA PRO A 41 19.23 -16.97 -4.01
C PRO A 41 18.28 -15.76 -3.79
N TYR A 42 17.39 -15.82 -2.79
CA TYR A 42 16.45 -14.74 -2.48
C TYR A 42 17.08 -13.39 -2.06
N PRO A 43 18.28 -13.31 -1.45
CA PRO A 43 18.84 -12.02 -1.06
C PRO A 43 19.02 -11.05 -2.24
N VAL A 44 19.47 -11.55 -3.40
CA VAL A 44 19.67 -10.71 -4.59
C VAL A 44 18.34 -10.26 -5.16
N THR A 45 17.37 -11.18 -5.31
CA THR A 45 16.06 -10.85 -5.87
C THR A 45 15.29 -9.88 -4.98
N PHE A 46 15.33 -10.05 -3.65
CA PHE A 46 14.69 -9.13 -2.73
C PHE A 46 15.40 -7.78 -2.65
N THR A 47 16.72 -7.73 -2.83
CA THR A 47 17.43 -6.45 -2.96
C THR A 47 16.93 -5.66 -4.17
N ILE A 48 16.76 -6.32 -5.32
CA ILE A 48 16.20 -5.69 -6.53
C ILE A 48 14.76 -5.24 -6.28
N LEU A 49 13.94 -6.12 -5.70
CA LEU A 49 12.55 -5.80 -5.40
C LEU A 49 12.42 -4.60 -4.44
N SER A 50 13.20 -4.58 -3.35
CA SER A 50 13.21 -3.46 -2.41
C SER A 50 13.62 -2.14 -3.07
N ARG A 51 14.59 -2.17 -4.01
CA ARG A 51 14.95 -0.97 -4.79
C ARG A 51 13.80 -0.49 -5.67
N VAL A 52 13.14 -1.40 -6.38
CA VAL A 52 11.98 -1.06 -7.22
C VAL A 52 10.84 -0.49 -6.37
N LEU A 53 10.57 -1.08 -5.20
CA LEU A 53 9.56 -0.57 -4.26
C LEU A 53 9.91 0.82 -3.73
N GLY A 54 11.18 1.09 -3.45
CA GLY A 54 11.65 2.43 -3.06
C GLY A 54 11.40 3.47 -4.16
N ILE A 55 11.78 3.16 -5.41
CA ILE A 55 11.52 4.04 -6.56
C ILE A 55 10.01 4.27 -6.73
N LEU A 56 9.19 3.24 -6.61
CA LEU A 56 7.73 3.37 -6.68
C LEU A 56 7.19 4.29 -5.59
N ALA A 57 7.69 4.18 -4.37
CA ALA A 57 7.30 5.04 -3.26
C ALA A 57 7.67 6.51 -3.50
N GLU A 58 8.88 6.78 -4.01
CA GLU A 58 9.31 8.12 -4.39
C GLU A 58 8.41 8.72 -5.48
N ARG A 59 8.15 7.98 -6.55
CA ARG A 59 7.27 8.44 -7.65
C ARG A 59 5.82 8.62 -7.21
N ALA A 60 5.34 7.82 -6.26
CA ALA A 60 4.01 8.01 -5.69
C ALA A 60 3.87 9.36 -4.98
N ILE A 61 4.90 9.75 -4.20
CA ILE A 61 4.94 11.05 -3.52
C ILE A 61 4.96 12.19 -4.55
N GLU A 62 5.77 12.07 -5.61
CA GLU A 62 5.88 13.10 -6.65
C GLU A 62 4.57 13.35 -7.41
N ILE A 63 3.82 12.28 -7.69
CA ILE A 63 2.52 12.37 -8.37
C ILE A 63 1.43 12.94 -7.45
N ASP A 64 1.64 12.82 -6.13
CA ASP A 64 0.69 13.21 -5.08
C ASP A 64 -0.73 12.62 -5.27
N ASP A 65 -0.80 11.40 -5.82
CA ASP A 65 -2.08 10.70 -5.95
C ASP A 65 -2.51 10.11 -4.59
N PRO A 66 -3.66 10.52 -4.04
CA PRO A 66 -4.05 10.09 -2.70
C PRO A 66 -4.33 8.59 -2.59
N ALA A 67 -4.78 7.92 -3.67
CA ALA A 67 -5.02 6.48 -3.63
C ALA A 67 -3.70 5.70 -3.63
N LEU A 68 -2.76 6.11 -4.49
CA LEU A 68 -1.43 5.52 -4.55
C LEU A 68 -0.66 5.71 -3.24
N ASN A 69 -0.75 6.89 -2.64
CA ASN A 69 -0.14 7.18 -1.33
C ASN A 69 -0.72 6.28 -0.21
N ILE A 70 -2.03 6.00 -0.21
CA ILE A 70 -2.61 5.03 0.74
C ILE A 70 -2.05 3.62 0.53
N ILE A 71 -1.84 3.19 -0.72
CA ILE A 71 -1.25 1.88 -1.03
C ILE A 71 0.19 1.80 -0.51
N MET A 72 1.02 2.81 -0.80
CA MET A 72 2.40 2.87 -0.30
C MET A 72 2.43 2.80 1.23
N MET A 73 1.49 3.48 1.90
CA MET A 73 1.34 3.38 3.35
C MET A 73 0.95 1.97 3.80
N HIS A 74 -0.02 1.31 3.15
CA HIS A 74 -0.42 -0.06 3.52
C HIS A 74 0.69 -1.10 3.30
N LEU A 75 1.62 -0.84 2.39
CA LEU A 75 2.80 -1.67 2.12
C LEU A 75 3.99 -1.38 3.05
N GLY A 76 3.88 -0.41 3.95
CA GLY A 76 4.98 -0.01 4.83
C GLY A 76 6.14 0.70 4.12
N LEU A 77 5.90 1.30 2.95
CA LEU A 77 6.96 1.90 2.13
C LEU A 77 7.30 3.35 2.52
N TYR A 78 6.48 3.99 3.35
CA TYR A 78 6.79 5.32 3.89
C TYR A 78 7.29 5.24 5.33
N GLU A 79 8.25 6.09 5.67
CA GLU A 79 8.88 6.12 6.99
C GLU A 79 7.87 6.39 8.14
N GLY A 80 6.82 7.16 7.86
CA GLY A 80 5.77 7.50 8.84
C GLY A 80 4.64 6.47 9.03
N VAL A 81 4.70 5.29 8.39
CA VAL A 81 3.58 4.31 8.45
C VAL A 81 3.36 3.73 9.84
N HIS A 82 4.42 3.64 10.63
CA HIS A 82 4.35 3.12 12.00
C HIS A 82 4.07 4.21 13.05
N ASP A 83 3.90 5.47 12.63
CA ASP A 83 3.52 6.57 13.51
C ASP A 83 2.05 6.40 13.96
N LYS A 84 1.75 6.80 15.19
CA LYS A 84 0.39 6.92 15.75
C LYS A 84 -0.53 7.79 14.87
N ASN A 85 0.04 8.67 14.06
CA ASN A 85 -0.68 9.55 13.15
C ASN A 85 -0.96 8.95 11.76
N ALA A 86 -0.43 7.77 11.43
CA ALA A 86 -0.63 7.15 10.11
C ALA A 86 -2.12 7.00 9.75
N SER A 87 -2.96 6.61 10.71
CA SER A 87 -4.41 6.51 10.52
C SER A 87 -5.08 7.86 10.21
N LYS A 88 -4.57 8.96 10.77
CA LYS A 88 -5.07 10.31 10.48
C LYS A 88 -4.70 10.73 9.06
N VAL A 89 -3.50 10.41 8.61
CA VAL A 89 -3.04 10.68 7.24
C VAL A 89 -3.88 9.90 6.24
N ILE A 90 -4.09 8.60 6.45
CA ILE A 90 -4.97 7.77 5.61
C ILE A 90 -6.39 8.35 5.57
N SER A 91 -6.94 8.77 6.71
CA SER A 91 -8.27 9.38 6.77
C SER A 91 -8.36 10.68 5.96
N ARG A 92 -7.30 11.51 6.02
CA ARG A 92 -7.21 12.75 5.22
C ARG A 92 -7.16 12.44 3.72
N LEU A 93 -6.35 11.47 3.30
CA LEU A 93 -6.23 11.07 1.89
C LEU A 93 -7.55 10.49 1.36
N ARG A 94 -8.25 9.65 2.15
CA ARG A 94 -9.59 9.14 1.80
C ARG A 94 -10.60 10.27 1.62
N LYS A 95 -10.56 11.28 2.51
CA LYS A 95 -11.41 12.46 2.38
C LYS A 95 -11.14 13.21 1.07
N LEU A 96 -9.88 13.42 0.70
CA LEU A 96 -9.51 14.04 -0.58
C LEU A 96 -10.05 13.26 -1.78
N ILE A 97 -9.99 11.93 -1.77
CA ILE A 97 -10.58 11.08 -2.82
C ILE A 97 -12.08 11.32 -2.93
N THR A 98 -12.80 11.31 -1.80
CA THR A 98 -14.26 11.53 -1.77
C THR A 98 -14.64 12.94 -2.22
N ASP A 99 -13.88 13.96 -1.81
CA ASP A 99 -14.16 15.35 -2.17
C ASP A 99 -13.92 15.57 -3.68
N ASN A 100 -12.87 14.99 -4.26
CA ASN A 100 -12.60 15.05 -5.70
C ASN A 100 -13.66 14.32 -6.55
N GLN A 101 -14.27 13.25 -6.01
CA GLN A 101 -15.39 12.57 -6.68
C GLN A 101 -16.64 13.45 -6.74
N LYS A 102 -16.91 14.25 -5.70
CA LYS A 102 -18.07 15.15 -5.64
C LYS A 102 -17.94 16.40 -6.51
N SER A 103 -16.71 16.85 -6.78
CA SER A 103 -16.46 18.01 -7.66
C SER A 103 -16.52 17.68 -9.14
N GLY A 104 -16.56 16.39 -9.51
CA GLY A 104 -16.67 15.92 -10.89
C GLY A 104 -18.09 15.54 -11.32
N GLU A 105 -19.07 15.67 -10.43
CA GLU A 105 -20.52 15.61 -10.70
C GLU A 105 -21.09 17.03 -10.85
#